data_AF-A0A1G8X425-F1
#
_entry.id   AF-A0A1G8X425-F1
#
_cell.length_a   1.000
_cell.length_b   1.000
_cell.length_c   1.000
_cell.angle_alpha   90.00
_cell.angle_beta   90.00
_cell.angle_gamma   90.00
#
_symmetry.space_group_name_H-M   'P 1'
#
loop_
_entity.id
_entity.type
_entity.pdbx_description
1 polymer ?
#
loop_
_entity_poly.entity_id
_entity_poly.type
_entity_poly.pdbx_seq_one_letter_code
_entity_poly.pdbx_strand_id
1 'polypeptide(L)'
;MPEETVHESRRTRGRKAIATYFRRLANRLGRGEPVPADAEQTVTVDPPETSEMEVEIEREDGDLSLEIELEWEEGDDDLDTDASASKATFERYEDNAEQWRWRLRHDNGNVIADSGEGYASKQKATQGLESVVENAPGGRVVDLSKDEDDEDGGGSDATFELYEDEGGAWRWRLVHTNGNIIADGGQGYSSKQKAKQGLQSVKTNASGAPIEDVSS
;
A
#
# COMPACT_ATOMS: atom_id res chain seq x y z
N MET A 1 -29.12 5.58 -21.24
CA MET A 1 -28.74 4.16 -21.05
C MET A 1 -29.39 3.69 -19.75
N PRO A 2 -29.65 2.39 -19.52
CA PRO A 2 -29.90 1.91 -18.17
C PRO A 2 -28.67 2.19 -17.29
N GLU A 3 -28.88 2.43 -16.01
CA GLU A 3 -27.82 2.55 -15.01
C GLU A 3 -27.02 1.23 -14.96
N GLU A 4 -25.70 1.32 -15.03
CA GLU A 4 -24.78 0.18 -14.97
C GLU A 4 -23.73 0.43 -13.89
N THR A 5 -23.66 -0.46 -12.91
CA THR A 5 -22.63 -0.42 -11.88
C THR A 5 -21.40 -1.21 -12.35
N VAL A 6 -20.32 -0.51 -12.67
CA VAL A 6 -19.05 -1.11 -13.11
C VAL A 6 -18.27 -1.76 -11.96
N HIS A 7 -18.24 -1.10 -10.80
CA HIS A 7 -17.51 -1.58 -9.63
C HIS A 7 -18.26 -1.23 -8.33
N GLU A 8 -18.36 -2.19 -7.41
CA GLU A 8 -18.89 -1.98 -6.06
C GLU A 8 -17.95 -2.63 -5.03
N SER A 9 -17.56 -1.88 -4.00
CA SER A 9 -16.91 -2.46 -2.84
C SER A 9 -17.39 -1.82 -1.53
N ARG A 10 -17.70 -2.66 -0.54
CA ARG A 10 -18.11 -2.23 0.81
C ARG A 10 -17.22 -2.88 1.85
N ARG A 11 -16.51 -2.07 2.63
CA ARG A 11 -15.64 -2.55 3.72
C ARG A 11 -15.70 -1.58 4.91
N THR A 12 -15.78 -2.11 6.12
CA THR A 12 -15.65 -1.31 7.35
C THR A 12 -14.18 -0.90 7.53
N ARG A 13 -13.92 0.39 7.72
CA ARG A 13 -12.57 0.94 7.92
C ARG A 13 -12.56 1.87 9.12
N GLY A 14 -11.47 1.86 9.89
CA GLY A 14 -11.23 2.87 10.92
C GLY A 14 -10.94 4.24 10.30
N ARG A 15 -11.13 5.33 11.06
CA ARG A 15 -10.89 6.71 10.60
C ARG A 15 -9.51 6.93 9.98
N LYS A 16 -8.49 6.29 10.55
CA LYS A 16 -7.10 6.34 10.07
C LYS A 16 -6.93 5.73 8.67
N ALA A 17 -7.54 4.58 8.42
CA ALA A 17 -7.51 3.91 7.12
C ALA A 17 -8.31 4.70 6.07
N ILE A 18 -9.46 5.28 6.45
CA ILE A 18 -10.23 6.20 5.59
C ILE A 18 -9.38 7.41 5.19
N ALA A 19 -8.71 8.07 6.14
CA ALA A 19 -7.84 9.20 5.84
C ALA A 19 -6.67 8.83 4.91
N THR A 20 -6.08 7.65 5.07
CA THR A 20 -5.04 7.14 4.16
C THR A 20 -5.58 6.95 2.75
N TYR A 21 -6.78 6.38 2.62
CA TYR A 21 -7.44 6.22 1.33
C TYR A 21 -7.68 7.58 0.65
N PHE A 22 -8.30 8.54 1.35
CA PHE A 22 -8.53 9.88 0.79
C PHE A 22 -7.25 10.64 0.43
N ARG A 23 -6.18 10.53 1.22
CA ARG A 23 -4.88 11.11 0.84
C ARG A 23 -4.33 10.50 -0.44
N ARG A 24 -4.52 9.20 -0.65
CA ARG A 24 -4.13 8.52 -1.90
C ARG A 24 -4.90 9.11 -3.09
N LEU A 25 -6.22 9.19 -2.98
CA LEU A 25 -7.06 9.76 -4.04
C LEU A 25 -6.66 11.22 -4.32
N ALA A 26 -6.56 12.06 -3.29
CA ALA A 26 -6.19 13.47 -3.41
C ALA A 26 -4.82 13.68 -4.07
N ASN A 27 -3.82 12.85 -3.72
CA ASN A 27 -2.49 12.92 -4.33
C ASN A 27 -2.50 12.56 -5.82
N ARG A 28 -3.30 11.57 -6.24
CA ARG A 28 -3.40 11.17 -7.65
C ARG A 28 -4.19 12.18 -8.48
N LEU A 29 -5.35 12.61 -7.96
CA LEU A 29 -6.13 13.72 -8.54
C LEU A 29 -5.27 14.96 -8.74
N GLY A 30 -4.52 15.37 -7.71
CA GLY A 30 -3.64 16.55 -7.79
C GLY A 30 -2.48 16.43 -8.78
N ARG A 31 -2.19 15.23 -9.29
CA ARG A 31 -1.17 14.96 -10.31
C ARG A 31 -1.74 14.68 -11.70
N GLY A 32 -3.07 14.59 -11.84
CA GLY A 32 -3.71 14.10 -13.06
C GLY A 32 -3.32 12.65 -13.36
N GLU A 33 -3.21 11.81 -12.32
CA GLU A 33 -2.96 10.38 -12.45
C GLU A 33 -4.29 9.61 -12.23
N PRO A 34 -4.52 8.48 -12.94
CA PRO A 34 -5.70 7.65 -12.72
C PRO A 34 -5.92 7.29 -11.26
N VAL A 35 -7.13 7.48 -10.77
CA VAL A 35 -7.54 7.34 -9.38
C VAL A 35 -8.09 5.93 -9.15
N PRO A 36 -7.60 5.19 -8.14
CA PRO A 36 -8.12 3.85 -7.88
C PRO A 36 -9.52 3.91 -7.25
N ALA A 37 -10.44 3.13 -7.80
CA ALA A 37 -11.79 2.92 -7.27
C ALA A 37 -11.81 1.87 -6.14
N ASP A 38 -10.75 1.08 -6.04
CA ASP A 38 -10.62 0.00 -5.06
C ASP A 38 -9.26 0.01 -4.34
N ALA A 39 -9.13 -0.80 -3.29
CA ALA A 39 -7.90 -0.83 -2.48
C ALA A 39 -6.74 -1.56 -3.17
N GLU A 40 -7.07 -2.57 -3.99
CA GLU A 40 -6.14 -3.37 -4.79
C GLU A 40 -5.68 -2.59 -6.03
N GLN A 41 -6.39 -1.49 -6.34
CA GLN A 41 -6.13 -0.55 -7.42
C GLN A 41 -6.23 -1.23 -8.80
N THR A 42 -7.03 -2.29 -8.90
CA THR A 42 -7.27 -3.01 -10.15
C THR A 42 -8.30 -2.29 -11.03
N VAL A 43 -9.11 -1.43 -10.42
CA VAL A 43 -10.05 -0.56 -11.11
C VAL A 43 -9.60 0.88 -10.90
N THR A 44 -9.31 1.59 -11.99
CA THR A 44 -8.96 3.01 -11.94
C THR A 44 -9.86 3.83 -12.85
N VAL A 45 -10.11 5.06 -12.43
CA VAL A 45 -10.83 6.08 -13.21
C VAL A 45 -9.94 7.28 -13.46
N ASP A 46 -10.01 7.91 -14.63
CA ASP A 46 -9.24 9.10 -14.98
C ASP A 46 -10.17 10.30 -15.16
N PRO A 47 -10.56 10.99 -14.06
CA PRO A 47 -11.46 12.13 -14.16
C PRO A 47 -10.78 13.31 -14.85
N PRO A 48 -11.51 14.11 -15.66
CA PRO A 48 -10.97 15.27 -16.35
C PRO A 48 -10.54 16.38 -15.37
N GLU A 49 -9.82 17.40 -15.89
CA GLU A 49 -9.37 18.55 -15.08
C GLU A 49 -10.51 19.27 -14.33
N THR A 50 -11.74 19.17 -14.85
CA THR A 50 -12.95 19.71 -14.23
C THR A 50 -14.08 18.69 -14.29
N SER A 51 -14.62 18.35 -13.12
CA SER A 51 -15.75 17.44 -12.94
C SER A 51 -16.77 18.07 -12.00
N GLU A 52 -18.03 17.62 -12.08
CA GLU A 52 -19.04 17.98 -11.10
C GLU A 52 -18.82 17.14 -9.84
N MET A 53 -18.81 17.79 -8.68
CA MET A 53 -18.62 17.11 -7.40
C MET A 53 -19.80 17.41 -6.48
N GLU A 54 -20.44 16.36 -6.00
CA GLU A 54 -21.52 16.43 -5.02
C GLU A 54 -21.05 15.88 -3.67
N VAL A 55 -21.52 16.51 -2.59
CA VAL A 55 -21.31 16.03 -1.23
C VAL A 55 -22.64 16.05 -0.51
N GLU A 56 -23.14 14.86 -0.19
CA GLU A 56 -24.42 14.67 0.48
C GLU A 56 -24.23 14.07 1.89
N ILE A 57 -25.11 14.44 2.82
CA ILE A 57 -25.17 13.87 4.16
C ILE A 57 -26.61 13.46 4.42
N GLU A 58 -26.84 12.16 4.55
CA GLU A 58 -28.18 11.62 4.80
C GLU A 58 -28.32 11.00 6.18
N ARG A 59 -29.56 10.94 6.66
CA ARG A 59 -29.92 10.23 7.90
C ARG A 59 -31.10 9.32 7.63
N GLU A 60 -30.85 8.01 7.69
CA GLU A 60 -31.86 6.97 7.48
C GLU A 60 -31.70 5.89 8.55
N ASP A 61 -32.81 5.40 9.12
CA ASP A 61 -32.85 4.27 10.08
C ASP A 61 -31.86 4.31 11.27
N GLY A 62 -31.42 5.50 11.66
CA GLY A 62 -30.47 5.70 12.76
C GLY A 62 -29.00 5.74 12.32
N ASP A 63 -28.75 5.52 11.04
CA ASP A 63 -27.46 5.70 10.39
C ASP A 63 -27.27 7.14 9.88
N LEU A 64 -26.01 7.53 9.73
CA LEU A 64 -25.58 8.80 9.14
C LEU A 64 -24.60 8.46 8.01
N SER A 65 -24.95 8.77 6.77
CA SER A 65 -24.07 8.61 5.61
C SER A 65 -23.44 9.95 5.23
N LEU A 66 -22.22 9.90 4.73
CA LEU A 66 -21.56 10.99 4.00
C LEU A 66 -21.20 10.40 2.65
N GLU A 67 -21.77 10.97 1.60
CA GLU A 67 -21.55 10.56 0.22
C GLU A 67 -20.74 11.63 -0.48
N ILE A 68 -19.75 11.18 -1.24
CA ILE A 68 -18.87 12.05 -2.03
C ILE A 68 -18.90 11.46 -3.42
N GLU A 69 -19.53 12.18 -4.33
CA GLU A 69 -19.69 11.77 -5.71
C GLU A 69 -18.93 12.73 -6.62
N LEU A 70 -18.33 12.16 -7.66
CA LEU A 70 -17.65 12.88 -8.72
C LEU A 70 -18.26 12.38 -10.04
N GLU A 71 -18.86 13.29 -10.80
CA GLU A 71 -19.54 12.98 -12.06
C GLU A 71 -18.87 13.75 -13.21
N TRP A 72 -18.70 13.06 -14.34
CA TRP A 72 -18.19 13.62 -15.58
C TRP A 72 -18.73 12.85 -16.79
N GLU A 73 -18.62 13.45 -17.98
CA GLU A 73 -18.93 12.75 -19.24
C GLU A 73 -17.83 11.72 -19.52
N GLU A 74 -18.20 10.43 -19.62
CA GLU A 74 -17.26 9.32 -19.86
C GLU A 74 -16.52 9.47 -21.20
N GLY A 75 -15.19 9.52 -21.13
CA GLY A 75 -14.27 9.40 -22.26
C GLY A 75 -13.81 7.95 -22.52
N ASP A 76 -13.23 7.70 -23.69
CA ASP A 76 -12.84 6.36 -24.15
C ASP A 76 -11.78 5.65 -23.26
N ASP A 77 -10.97 6.42 -22.51
CA ASP A 77 -9.86 5.92 -21.67
C ASP A 77 -10.08 6.22 -20.17
N ASP A 78 -11.27 6.67 -19.77
CA ASP A 78 -11.54 7.15 -18.41
C ASP A 78 -11.71 6.02 -17.39
N LEU A 79 -11.85 4.77 -17.83
CA LEU A 79 -12.07 3.60 -16.99
C LEU A 79 -11.15 2.45 -17.42
N ASP A 80 -10.33 1.98 -16.49
CA ASP A 80 -9.53 0.76 -16.64
C ASP A 80 -9.93 -0.23 -15.55
N THR A 81 -10.52 -1.36 -15.95
CA THR A 81 -10.96 -2.45 -15.05
C THR A 81 -9.90 -3.51 -14.81
N ASP A 82 -8.76 -3.43 -15.49
CA ASP A 82 -7.66 -4.39 -15.44
C ASP A 82 -6.32 -3.68 -15.16
N ALA A 83 -6.37 -2.54 -14.47
CA ALA A 83 -5.22 -1.71 -14.19
C ALA A 83 -4.17 -2.48 -13.38
N SER A 84 -2.94 -2.52 -13.88
CA SER A 84 -1.80 -3.01 -13.09
C SER A 84 -1.26 -1.86 -12.24
N ALA A 85 -1.79 -1.75 -11.02
CA ALA A 85 -1.41 -0.65 -10.13
C ALA A 85 -0.05 -0.79 -9.45
N SER A 86 0.54 -1.98 -9.52
CA SER A 86 1.83 -2.26 -8.93
C SER A 86 2.84 -2.61 -9.99
N LYS A 87 4.02 -2.00 -9.89
CA LYS A 87 5.20 -2.39 -10.67
C LYS A 87 6.01 -3.46 -9.95
N ALA A 88 5.36 -4.23 -9.08
CA ALA A 88 6.01 -5.24 -8.26
C ALA A 88 5.09 -6.44 -8.00
N THR A 89 5.71 -7.59 -7.77
CA THR A 89 5.04 -8.87 -7.51
C THR A 89 5.55 -9.45 -6.19
N PHE A 90 4.63 -9.93 -5.35
CA PHE A 90 4.97 -10.75 -4.20
C PHE A 90 5.31 -12.15 -4.66
N GLU A 91 6.59 -12.52 -4.54
CA GLU A 91 7.09 -13.87 -4.78
C GLU A 91 7.15 -14.64 -3.46
N ARG A 92 6.30 -15.66 -3.30
CA ARG A 92 6.28 -16.55 -2.13
C ARG A 92 6.99 -17.86 -2.46
N TYR A 93 7.87 -18.31 -1.58
CA TYR A 93 8.72 -19.48 -1.83
C TYR A 93 9.11 -20.19 -0.54
N GLU A 94 9.51 -21.45 -0.65
CA GLU A 94 10.10 -22.24 0.43
C GLU A 94 11.63 -22.24 0.26
N ASP A 95 12.35 -21.91 1.33
CA ASP A 95 13.80 -21.85 1.32
C ASP A 95 14.45 -23.22 1.60
N ASN A 96 15.78 -23.28 1.56
CA ASN A 96 16.54 -24.51 1.83
C ASN A 96 16.40 -25.04 3.27
N ALA A 97 15.87 -24.23 4.19
CA ALA A 97 15.59 -24.61 5.57
C ALA A 97 14.12 -25.02 5.78
N GLU A 98 13.38 -25.27 4.70
CA GLU A 98 11.95 -25.63 4.71
C GLU A 98 11.09 -24.55 5.40
N GLN A 99 11.53 -23.29 5.35
CA GLN A 99 10.82 -22.13 5.83
C GLN A 99 10.21 -21.36 4.67
N TRP A 100 8.95 -20.96 4.84
CA TRP A 100 8.24 -20.15 3.87
C TRP A 100 8.67 -18.68 4.01
N ARG A 101 9.01 -18.06 2.89
CA ARG A 101 9.35 -16.64 2.80
C ARG A 101 8.55 -15.99 1.69
N TRP A 102 8.54 -14.67 1.72
CA TRP A 102 8.08 -13.88 0.60
C TRP A 102 9.06 -12.74 0.34
N ARG A 103 9.10 -12.26 -0.90
CA ARG A 103 9.80 -11.04 -1.29
C ARG A 103 8.95 -10.25 -2.27
N LEU A 104 8.93 -8.93 -2.15
CA LEU A 104 8.30 -8.03 -3.09
C LEU A 104 9.35 -7.61 -4.12
N ARG A 105 9.22 -8.09 -5.34
CA ARG A 105 10.14 -7.80 -6.45
C ARG A 105 9.52 -6.77 -7.38
N HIS A 106 10.20 -5.65 -7.58
CA HIS A 106 9.84 -4.69 -8.62
C HIS A 106 10.20 -5.23 -10.02
N ASP A 107 9.44 -4.88 -11.05
CA ASP A 107 9.67 -5.22 -12.47
C ASP A 107 11.08 -4.91 -12.98
N ASN A 108 11.79 -3.96 -12.33
CA ASN A 108 13.18 -3.66 -12.65
C ASN A 108 14.18 -4.70 -12.11
N GLY A 109 13.66 -5.77 -11.50
CA GLY A 109 14.40 -6.89 -10.92
C GLY A 109 14.77 -6.73 -9.45
N ASN A 110 14.66 -5.53 -8.86
CA ASN A 110 15.07 -5.29 -7.49
C ASN A 110 14.06 -5.84 -6.49
N VAL A 111 14.54 -6.50 -5.44
CA VAL A 111 13.74 -6.82 -4.27
C VAL A 111 13.63 -5.53 -3.43
N ILE A 112 12.41 -5.05 -3.24
CA ILE A 112 12.14 -3.82 -2.50
C ILE A 112 11.65 -4.09 -1.08
N ALA A 113 11.19 -5.30 -0.77
CA ALA A 113 10.89 -5.76 0.59
C ALA A 113 10.97 -7.28 0.67
N ASP A 114 11.21 -7.82 1.86
CA ASP A 114 11.03 -9.24 2.15
C ASP A 114 10.53 -9.49 3.58
N SER A 115 10.24 -10.75 3.89
CA SER A 115 9.67 -11.16 5.17
C SER A 115 10.59 -10.96 6.37
N GLY A 116 11.89 -10.70 6.18
CA GLY A 116 12.94 -10.61 7.21
C GLY A 116 13.27 -11.97 7.85
N GLU A 117 12.26 -12.79 8.10
CA GLU A 117 12.36 -14.10 8.74
C GLU A 117 11.59 -15.17 7.95
N GLY A 118 11.88 -16.44 8.26
CA GLY A 118 11.17 -17.59 7.71
C GLY A 118 9.93 -17.96 8.52
N TYR A 119 8.81 -18.22 7.83
CA TYR A 119 7.57 -18.71 8.41
C TYR A 119 7.50 -20.23 8.39
N ALA A 120 6.86 -20.81 9.41
CA ALA A 120 6.66 -22.26 9.51
C ALA A 120 5.67 -22.83 8.50
N SER A 121 4.94 -22.00 7.74
CA SER A 121 4.00 -22.47 6.72
C SER A 121 3.68 -21.40 5.68
N LYS A 122 3.27 -21.83 4.50
CA LYS A 122 2.75 -20.98 3.42
C LYS A 122 1.66 -20.03 3.89
N GLN A 123 0.71 -20.54 4.67
CA GLN A 123 -0.40 -19.76 5.22
C GLN A 123 0.09 -18.61 6.11
N LYS A 124 1.10 -18.85 6.95
CA LYS A 124 1.68 -17.80 7.80
C LYS A 124 2.43 -16.76 6.98
N ALA A 125 3.13 -17.18 5.92
CA ALA A 125 3.74 -16.25 4.98
C ALA A 125 2.69 -15.38 4.26
N THR A 126 1.54 -15.95 3.89
CA THR A 126 0.40 -15.19 3.36
C THR A 126 -0.12 -14.16 4.35
N GLN A 127 -0.32 -14.53 5.62
CA GLN A 127 -0.77 -13.58 6.63
C GLN A 127 0.25 -12.45 6.85
N GLY A 128 1.55 -12.78 6.77
CA GLY A 128 2.62 -11.78 6.80
C GLY A 128 2.51 -10.77 5.66
N LEU A 129 2.37 -11.24 4.41
CA LEU A 129 2.26 -10.35 3.25
C LEU A 129 0.96 -9.51 3.29
N GLU A 130 -0.17 -10.09 3.70
CA GLU A 130 -1.44 -9.37 3.87
C GLU A 130 -1.31 -8.24 4.88
N SER A 131 -0.56 -8.46 5.96
CA SER A 131 -0.26 -7.42 6.94
C SER A 131 0.55 -6.27 6.32
N VAL A 132 1.46 -6.55 5.40
CA VAL A 132 2.21 -5.51 4.65
C VAL A 132 1.29 -4.75 3.70
N VAL A 133 0.44 -5.45 2.95
CA VAL A 133 -0.56 -4.88 2.03
C VAL A 133 -1.45 -3.87 2.75
N GLU A 134 -1.90 -4.22 3.96
CA GLU A 134 -2.76 -3.39 4.79
C GLU A 134 -2.02 -2.19 5.39
N ASN A 135 -0.82 -2.40 5.91
CA ASN A 135 -0.17 -1.41 6.76
C ASN A 135 0.84 -0.51 6.02
N ALA A 136 1.54 -1.01 5.00
CA ALA A 136 2.59 -0.25 4.33
C ALA A 136 2.09 1.10 3.79
N PRO A 137 0.95 1.21 3.06
CA PRO A 137 0.52 2.49 2.48
C PRO A 137 0.32 3.60 3.52
N GLY A 138 -0.15 3.23 4.72
CA GLY A 138 -0.39 4.15 5.83
C GLY A 138 0.72 4.17 6.89
N GLY A 139 1.82 3.44 6.70
CA GLY A 139 2.88 3.29 7.69
C GLY A 139 3.58 4.61 8.00
N ARG A 140 3.63 5.02 9.28
CA ARG A 140 4.44 6.18 9.69
C ARG A 140 5.92 5.90 9.42
N VAL A 141 6.72 6.91 9.07
CA VAL A 141 8.18 6.73 8.98
C VAL A 141 8.82 7.38 10.19
N VAL A 142 9.54 6.59 10.98
CA VAL A 142 10.34 7.04 12.12
C VAL A 142 11.80 6.85 11.81
N ASP A 143 12.59 7.86 12.11
CA ASP A 143 14.00 7.93 11.80
C ASP A 143 14.83 7.75 13.07
N LEU A 144 15.25 6.51 13.34
CA LEU A 144 15.92 6.16 14.61
C LEU A 144 17.31 6.80 14.77
N SER A 145 17.83 7.45 13.72
CA SER A 145 19.07 8.23 13.83
C SER A 145 18.86 9.65 14.35
N LYS A 146 17.61 10.09 14.45
CA LYS A 146 17.23 11.40 14.97
C LYS A 146 16.44 11.21 16.25
N ASP A 147 16.70 12.06 17.24
CA ASP A 147 15.79 12.27 18.38
C ASP A 147 14.59 13.16 17.95
N GLU A 148 14.00 12.86 16.78
CA GLU A 148 12.88 13.60 16.23
C GLU A 148 11.84 12.61 15.70
N ASP A 149 10.67 12.65 16.31
CA ASP A 149 9.47 12.03 15.81
C ASP A 149 8.92 12.88 14.66
N ASP A 150 9.11 12.47 13.40
CA ASP A 150 8.38 13.08 12.27
C ASP A 150 6.87 12.83 12.51
N GLU A 151 6.16 13.84 13.00
CA GLU A 151 4.76 13.77 13.48
C GLU A 151 3.72 13.51 12.39
N ASP A 152 4.13 13.21 11.16
CA ASP A 152 3.14 13.01 10.09
C ASP A 152 2.43 11.65 10.26
N GLY A 153 1.17 11.75 10.69
CA GLY A 153 0.38 10.70 11.29
C GLY A 153 0.11 9.53 10.34
N GLY A 154 0.76 8.40 10.65
CA GLY A 154 0.51 7.12 9.98
C GLY A 154 -0.91 6.62 10.25
N GLY A 155 -1.67 6.41 9.18
CA GLY A 155 -3.02 5.88 9.22
C GLY A 155 -3.11 4.35 9.29
N SER A 156 -2.06 3.69 9.78
CA SER A 156 -1.97 2.23 9.92
C SER A 156 -1.53 1.81 11.33
N ASP A 157 -1.56 0.51 11.60
CA ASP A 157 -1.06 -0.10 12.83
C ASP A 157 0.39 -0.55 12.69
N ALA A 158 1.15 -0.01 11.73
CA ALA A 158 2.59 -0.24 11.60
C ALA A 158 3.41 1.03 11.34
N THR A 159 4.69 0.96 11.66
CA THR A 159 5.67 2.03 11.51
C THR A 159 6.90 1.53 10.77
N PHE A 160 7.30 2.25 9.73
CA PHE A 160 8.61 2.11 9.10
C PHE A 160 9.66 2.72 10.02
N GLU A 161 10.53 1.90 10.58
CA GLU A 161 11.69 2.33 11.34
C GLU A 161 12.91 2.36 10.41
N LEU A 162 13.46 3.55 10.18
CA LEU A 162 14.65 3.79 9.39
C LEU A 162 15.87 3.89 10.33
N TYR A 163 16.89 3.07 10.11
CA TYR A 163 18.06 2.98 10.99
C TYR A 163 19.35 2.73 10.20
N GLU A 164 20.50 2.96 10.84
CA GLU A 164 21.82 2.60 10.34
C GLU A 164 22.28 1.34 11.08
N ASP A 165 22.80 0.35 10.36
CA ASP A 165 23.32 -0.88 10.94
C ASP A 165 24.74 -0.71 11.50
N GLU A 166 25.26 -1.74 12.15
CA GLU A 166 26.63 -1.74 12.69
C GLU A 166 27.72 -1.56 11.60
N GLY A 167 27.38 -1.84 10.34
CA GLY A 167 28.25 -1.69 9.17
C GLY A 167 28.17 -0.32 8.47
N GLY A 168 27.36 0.61 8.99
CA GLY A 168 27.14 1.93 8.39
C GLY A 168 26.19 1.94 7.18
N ALA A 169 25.49 0.84 6.92
CA ALA A 169 24.47 0.74 5.89
C ALA A 169 23.09 1.11 6.45
N TRP A 170 22.35 1.91 5.68
CA TRP A 170 21.00 2.31 6.05
C TRP A 170 20.01 1.18 5.75
N ARG A 171 19.13 0.88 6.69
CA ARG A 171 18.06 -0.11 6.55
C ARG A 171 16.74 0.47 7.02
N TRP A 172 15.66 -0.20 6.65
CA TRP A 172 14.35 0.08 7.21
C TRP A 172 13.63 -1.23 7.48
N ARG A 173 12.79 -1.24 8.52
CA ARG A 173 11.86 -2.34 8.81
C ARG A 173 10.46 -1.80 9.05
N LEU A 174 9.43 -2.54 8.70
CA LEU A 174 8.04 -2.23 9.02
C LEU A 174 7.64 -3.00 10.27
N VAL A 175 7.38 -2.28 11.35
CA VAL A 175 7.07 -2.84 12.67
C VAL A 175 5.60 -2.61 12.98
N HIS A 176 4.85 -3.68 13.18
CA HIS A 176 3.46 -3.60 13.62
C HIS A 176 3.40 -3.18 15.10
N THR A 177 2.31 -2.55 15.52
CA THR A 177 2.08 -2.09 16.91
C THR A 177 2.16 -3.18 17.98
N ASN A 178 2.08 -4.45 17.58
CA ASN A 178 2.29 -5.60 18.46
C ASN A 178 3.77 -5.97 18.64
N GLY A 179 4.69 -5.24 18.02
CA GLY A 179 6.14 -5.43 18.07
C GLY A 179 6.71 -6.34 16.98
N ASN A 180 5.88 -6.98 16.17
CA ASN A 180 6.37 -7.87 15.11
C ASN A 180 6.90 -7.08 13.92
N ILE A 181 8.04 -7.50 13.39
CA ILE A 181 8.53 -7.04 12.08
C ILE A 181 7.70 -7.78 11.02
N ILE A 182 6.98 -7.03 10.20
CA ILE A 182 6.15 -7.58 9.13
C ILE A 182 6.78 -7.41 7.75
N ALA A 183 7.79 -6.56 7.60
CA ALA A 183 8.62 -6.46 6.40
C ALA A 183 9.99 -5.86 6.74
N ASP A 184 11.01 -6.21 5.97
CA ASP A 184 12.33 -5.56 5.95
C ASP A 184 12.71 -5.17 4.52
N GLY A 185 13.62 -4.20 4.38
CA GLY A 185 14.14 -3.78 3.09
C GLY A 185 15.09 -4.79 2.42
N GLY A 186 15.49 -5.86 3.13
CA GLY A 186 16.29 -6.98 2.62
C GLY A 186 17.74 -6.66 2.26
N GLN A 187 18.09 -5.38 2.22
CA GLN A 187 19.37 -4.87 1.76
C GLN A 187 19.81 -3.66 2.59
N GLY A 188 21.13 -3.52 2.72
CA GLY A 188 21.76 -2.30 3.25
C GLY A 188 21.91 -1.26 2.15
N TYR A 189 21.30 -0.09 2.33
CA TYR A 189 21.39 1.04 1.42
C TYR A 189 22.61 1.91 1.72
N SER A 190 23.25 2.42 0.66
CA SER A 190 24.43 3.30 0.80
C SER A 190 24.11 4.68 1.37
N SER A 191 22.83 5.05 1.49
CA SER A 191 22.41 6.30 2.09
C SER A 191 20.98 6.23 2.61
N LYS A 192 20.71 7.07 3.60
CA LYS A 192 19.39 7.32 4.17
C LYS A 192 18.32 7.63 3.14
N GLN A 193 18.64 8.49 2.18
CA GLN A 193 17.71 8.88 1.11
C GLN A 193 17.31 7.67 0.26
N LYS A 194 18.24 6.77 -0.06
CA LYS A 194 17.95 5.55 -0.81
C LYS A 194 17.07 4.58 -0.01
N ALA A 195 17.32 4.44 1.30
CA ALA A 195 16.44 3.65 2.17
C ALA A 195 15.02 4.25 2.24
N LYS A 196 14.89 5.59 2.33
CA LYS A 196 13.60 6.29 2.22
C LYS A 196 12.93 6.07 0.86
N GLN A 197 13.68 6.00 -0.24
CA GLN A 197 13.11 5.66 -1.55
C GLN A 197 12.62 4.20 -1.59
N GLY A 198 13.38 3.27 -1.01
CA GLY A 198 13.00 1.86 -0.89
C GLY A 198 11.66 1.68 -0.16
N LEU A 199 11.51 2.23 1.04
CA LEU A 199 10.25 2.13 1.78
C LEU A 199 9.08 2.83 1.06
N GLN A 200 9.32 3.95 0.38
CA GLN A 200 8.26 4.60 -0.41
C GLN A 200 7.82 3.74 -1.60
N SER A 201 8.75 3.02 -2.23
CA SER A 201 8.42 2.04 -3.26
C SER A 201 7.48 0.95 -2.72
N VAL A 202 7.70 0.47 -1.50
CA VAL A 202 6.81 -0.50 -0.85
C VAL A 202 5.42 0.09 -0.59
N LYS A 203 5.35 1.34 -0.07
CA LYS A 203 4.06 2.03 0.16
C LYS A 203 3.20 2.13 -1.09
N THR A 204 3.83 2.34 -2.23
CA THR A 204 3.16 2.46 -3.53
C THR A 204 2.74 1.11 -4.09
N ASN A 205 3.64 0.12 -4.05
CA ASN A 205 3.47 -1.11 -4.80
C ASN A 205 2.80 -2.26 -4.01
N ALA A 206 2.79 -2.20 -2.67
CA ALA A 206 2.26 -3.32 -1.87
C ALA A 206 0.76 -3.60 -2.14
N SER A 207 -0.11 -2.58 -2.21
CA SER A 207 -1.56 -2.80 -2.24
C SER A 207 -2.09 -3.50 -3.49
N GLY A 208 -1.40 -3.40 -4.62
CA GLY A 208 -1.83 -3.99 -5.90
C GLY A 208 -0.85 -5.00 -6.48
N ALA A 209 0.13 -5.45 -5.69
CA ALA A 209 1.11 -6.43 -6.16
C ALA A 209 0.47 -7.82 -6.26
N PRO A 210 0.50 -8.48 -7.44
CA PRO A 210 0.07 -9.86 -7.56
C PRO A 210 0.94 -10.78 -6.69
N ILE A 211 0.39 -11.93 -6.29
CA ILE A 211 1.08 -12.93 -5.47
C ILE A 211 1.34 -14.16 -6.32
N GLU A 212 2.61 -14.54 -6.43
CA GLU A 212 3.07 -15.70 -7.19
C GLU A 212 3.81 -16.69 -6.29
N ASP A 213 3.59 -17.98 -6.51
CA ASP A 213 4.41 -19.03 -5.90
C ASP A 213 5.60 -19.35 -6.81
N VAL A 214 6.81 -19.18 -6.30
CA VAL A 214 8.05 -19.43 -7.04
C VAL A 214 8.90 -20.48 -6.32
N SER A 215 9.78 -21.14 -7.06
CA SER A 215 10.86 -21.95 -6.47
C SER A 215 11.96 -21.02 -5.94
N SER A 216 12.67 -21.46 -4.89
CA SER A 216 13.78 -20.69 -4.29
C SER A 216 14.91 -20.41 -5.26
#